data_AF-A0A9W9Z1B3-F1
#
_entry.id   AF-A0A9W9Z1B3-F1
#
_cell.length_a   1.000
_cell.length_b   1.000
_cell.length_c   1.000
_cell.angle_alpha   90.00
_cell.angle_beta   90.00
_cell.angle_gamma   90.00
#
_symmetry.space_group_name_H-M   'P 1'
#
loop_
_entity.id
_entity.type
_entity.pdbx_description
1 polymer ?
#
loop_
_entity_poly.entity_id
_entity_poly.type
_entity_poly.pdbx_seq_one_letter_code
_entity_poly.pdbx_strand_id
1 'polypeptide(L)'
;MDEYGKDFAVSVLMKVRNESERLKKQHEVSAEPPQVEIITSQNNQHLPPPVPPVVLAPDKGRKLVFDNFDFKQHVHNMTVDHQNVDVHWVRHMAVENRVSGNHLFGEKPSTDDLLQLENGLCLPSRQEHHLQRENYITLAERAIVELPCLKFLKPVACKHIPHQYRKEMSEKSEISFLGMIYYNENDVDGIQQVLTNLHQYVSYYGEDSERVYSCQGLVADQLSVECGVNALFELANGFTPEEKLEGLHLEIADWHAGNKFLKVAFKNFYSTSSSGDKCTLFNDRNLINRRNVKEDVDAAVNPCRTFFELEEKARLMAAAMQVVGMENLKDTPRGEFFYPNLHDAGNSEKKEYLRKIASHVIDKFVIRREKVEAILNSLLSAEEEEASNRREQTDNGRFICQFPGCDKTFAHNGKRTRDHEATHNAPVSDGESEGQVPETSSKIPEKDDMYNYQCSFLEYGMIILNFFDAIKEGDGKRILRSSKFQLPYLRKDPGSTKYALEALGMLFQVYGLLSPKAAHELIWNRSALLTGHNIPLDLLLEFFNRLLKEVERKLGHNETNHKAIDHYCHAVDITKSALDSFDRECCIIR
;
A
#
# COMPACT_ATOMS: atom_id res chain seq x y z
N MET A 1 -8.21 -10.46 -24.34
CA MET A 1 -6.83 -9.97 -24.58
C MET A 1 -6.45 -9.27 -23.32
N ASP A 2 -5.90 -10.05 -22.40
CA ASP A 2 -5.43 -9.61 -21.09
C ASP A 2 -4.07 -8.93 -21.26
N GLU A 3 -3.93 -7.78 -20.63
CA GLU A 3 -2.73 -6.91 -20.66
C GLU A 3 -1.50 -7.57 -19.99
N TYR A 4 -1.61 -8.82 -19.52
CA TYR A 4 -0.57 -9.51 -18.77
C TYR A 4 -0.43 -11.02 -19.12
N GLY A 5 -1.10 -11.51 -20.17
CA GLY A 5 -1.22 -12.95 -20.42
C GLY A 5 -0.11 -13.61 -21.22
N LYS A 6 0.82 -12.86 -21.86
CA LYS A 6 1.77 -13.44 -22.82
C LYS A 6 3.25 -13.16 -22.59
N ASP A 7 3.61 -12.13 -21.81
CA ASP A 7 5.02 -11.71 -21.68
C ASP A 7 5.70 -12.14 -20.35
N PHE A 8 5.00 -12.88 -19.49
CA PHE A 8 5.41 -13.30 -18.13
C PHE A 8 6.55 -14.35 -18.08
N ALA A 9 7.16 -14.66 -19.22
CA ALA A 9 7.60 -16.00 -19.59
C ALA A 9 9.13 -16.15 -19.81
N VAL A 10 9.96 -15.16 -19.49
CA VAL A 10 11.29 -15.12 -20.14
C VAL A 10 12.55 -15.15 -19.24
N SER A 11 12.54 -14.99 -17.91
CA SER A 11 13.82 -15.25 -17.19
C SER A 11 13.73 -15.60 -15.71
N VAL A 12 13.86 -16.88 -15.36
CA VAL A 12 14.08 -17.36 -13.96
C VAL A 12 14.97 -18.63 -13.93
N LEU A 13 15.86 -18.82 -14.91
CA LEU A 13 16.36 -20.14 -15.31
C LEU A 13 17.47 -20.80 -14.47
N MET A 14 18.07 -20.20 -13.43
CA MET A 14 19.25 -20.82 -12.75
C MET A 14 19.29 -20.73 -11.22
N LYS A 15 18.29 -20.13 -10.56
CA LYS A 15 18.44 -19.71 -9.16
C LYS A 15 17.87 -20.68 -8.12
N VAL A 16 16.72 -21.31 -8.31
CA VAL A 16 15.95 -21.90 -7.18
C VAL A 16 16.65 -23.02 -6.39
N ARG A 17 17.29 -24.00 -7.03
CA ARG A 17 17.97 -25.08 -6.27
C ARG A 17 19.25 -24.60 -5.57
N ASN A 18 20.00 -23.73 -6.22
CA ASN A 18 21.18 -23.12 -5.62
C ASN A 18 20.79 -22.08 -4.57
N GLU A 19 19.63 -21.43 -4.69
CA GLU A 19 19.17 -20.37 -3.81
C GLU A 19 18.50 -20.92 -2.55
N SER A 20 17.63 -21.93 -2.62
CA SER A 20 17.16 -22.61 -1.40
C SER A 20 18.32 -23.23 -0.61
N GLU A 21 19.33 -23.78 -1.28
CA GLU A 21 20.55 -24.23 -0.60
C GLU A 21 21.46 -23.06 -0.17
N ARG A 22 21.53 -21.94 -0.90
CA ARG A 22 22.31 -20.75 -0.52
C ARG A 22 21.70 -20.04 0.68
N LEU A 23 20.37 -19.92 0.73
CA LEU A 23 19.63 -19.37 1.86
C LEU A 23 19.78 -20.26 3.10
N LYS A 24 19.72 -21.59 2.91
CA LYS A 24 20.01 -22.56 3.97
C LYS A 24 21.49 -22.65 4.36
N LYS A 25 22.43 -22.32 3.47
CA LYS A 25 23.89 -22.29 3.76
C LYS A 25 24.37 -20.95 4.31
N GLN A 26 23.72 -19.83 3.97
CA GLN A 26 23.95 -18.53 4.64
C GLN A 26 23.49 -18.54 6.10
N HIS A 27 22.61 -19.48 6.47
CA HIS A 27 22.30 -19.86 7.85
C HIS A 27 23.55 -20.19 8.68
N GLU A 28 24.60 -20.77 8.06
CA GLU A 28 25.81 -21.25 8.76
C GLU A 28 26.99 -20.26 8.69
N VAL A 29 27.07 -19.40 7.67
CA VAL A 29 28.29 -18.57 7.40
C VAL A 29 28.30 -17.25 8.18
N SER A 30 27.16 -16.76 8.70
CA SER A 30 27.14 -15.52 9.49
C SER A 30 27.56 -15.71 10.96
N ALA A 31 28.07 -16.90 11.31
CA ALA A 31 28.48 -17.31 12.65
C ALA A 31 29.88 -16.83 13.08
N GLU A 32 30.68 -16.22 12.20
CA GLU A 32 32.01 -15.71 12.56
C GLU A 32 32.06 -14.17 12.68
N PRO A 33 32.54 -13.61 13.81
CA PRO A 33 32.80 -12.18 13.93
C PRO A 33 33.97 -11.77 13.03
N PRO A 34 34.08 -10.49 12.61
CA PRO A 34 35.20 -10.03 11.79
C PRO A 34 36.52 -10.16 12.55
N GLN A 35 37.32 -11.18 12.21
CA GLN A 35 38.68 -11.31 12.71
C GLN A 35 39.58 -10.27 12.04
N VAL A 36 40.10 -9.35 12.84
CA VAL A 36 41.22 -8.48 12.45
C VAL A 36 42.50 -9.31 12.58
N GLU A 37 42.94 -9.93 11.49
CA GLU A 37 44.22 -10.63 11.49
C GLU A 37 45.39 -9.64 11.37
N ILE A 38 46.18 -9.59 12.44
CA ILE A 38 47.52 -9.00 12.45
C ILE A 38 48.47 -9.97 11.72
N ILE A 39 48.91 -9.57 10.54
CA ILE A 39 49.85 -10.34 9.73
C ILE A 39 51.20 -10.43 10.45
N THR A 40 51.59 -11.64 10.84
CA THR A 40 53.00 -11.99 11.07
C THR A 40 53.43 -13.07 10.09
N SER A 41 54.55 -12.79 9.43
CA SER A 41 55.13 -13.57 8.33
C SER A 41 55.73 -14.90 8.81
N GLN A 42 55.49 -15.98 8.06
CA GLN A 42 56.49 -16.88 7.42
C GLN A 42 55.89 -18.27 7.16
N ASN A 43 55.69 -18.64 5.89
CA ASN A 43 56.45 -19.70 5.22
C ASN A 43 55.90 -20.01 3.82
N ASN A 44 56.82 -20.08 2.85
CA ASN A 44 56.56 -20.46 1.47
C ASN A 44 56.32 -21.96 1.34
N GLN A 45 55.21 -22.36 0.72
CA GLN A 45 55.11 -23.54 -0.14
C GLN A 45 53.98 -23.34 -1.16
N HIS A 46 54.27 -23.72 -2.41
CA HIS A 46 53.48 -23.51 -3.62
C HIS A 46 52.00 -23.91 -3.48
N LEU A 47 51.09 -22.94 -3.59
CA LEU A 47 49.65 -23.13 -3.81
C LEU A 47 49.26 -22.61 -5.21
N PRO A 48 48.24 -23.20 -5.87
CA PRO A 48 47.72 -22.72 -7.14
C PRO A 48 47.17 -21.29 -7.00
N PRO A 49 47.05 -20.53 -8.11
CA PRO A 49 46.70 -19.11 -8.03
C PRO A 49 45.40 -18.91 -7.25
N PRO A 50 45.34 -17.94 -6.32
CA PRO A 50 44.14 -17.69 -5.55
C PRO A 50 43.03 -17.32 -6.51
N VAL A 51 41.93 -18.08 -6.46
CA VAL A 51 40.65 -17.63 -7.01
C VAL A 51 40.38 -16.26 -6.40
N PRO A 52 40.15 -15.20 -7.20
CA PRO A 52 39.88 -13.88 -6.64
C PRO A 52 38.75 -14.02 -5.63
N PRO A 53 38.88 -13.44 -4.42
CA PRO A 53 37.81 -13.53 -3.43
C PRO A 53 36.55 -12.99 -4.08
N VAL A 54 35.52 -13.84 -4.16
CA VAL A 54 34.18 -13.41 -4.54
C VAL A 54 33.76 -12.46 -3.44
N VAL A 55 33.93 -11.16 -3.66
CA VAL A 55 33.36 -10.13 -2.80
C VAL A 55 31.85 -10.23 -3.02
N LEU A 56 31.19 -11.03 -2.19
CA LEU A 56 29.75 -11.14 -2.19
C LEU A 56 29.20 -9.74 -1.90
N ALA A 57 28.35 -9.24 -2.79
CA ALA A 57 27.64 -8.01 -2.51
C ALA A 57 26.88 -8.17 -1.18
N PRO A 58 26.88 -7.16 -0.31
CA PRO A 58 26.20 -7.26 0.98
C PRO A 58 24.71 -7.56 0.77
N ASP A 59 24.18 -8.52 1.54
CA ASP A 59 22.78 -8.96 1.45
C ASP A 59 21.85 -7.75 1.65
N LYS A 60 20.94 -7.54 0.69
CA LYS A 60 19.97 -6.45 0.74
C LYS A 60 18.72 -6.81 1.53
N GLY A 61 18.58 -8.07 1.97
CA GLY A 61 17.38 -8.62 2.57
C GLY A 61 16.34 -9.00 1.52
N ARG A 62 15.22 -9.57 1.97
CA ARG A 62 14.10 -10.00 1.12
C ARG A 62 12.77 -9.81 1.82
N LYS A 63 11.68 -9.79 1.04
CA LYS A 63 10.31 -9.92 1.55
C LYS A 63 9.83 -11.34 1.36
N LEU A 64 9.22 -11.90 2.39
CA LEU A 64 8.40 -13.11 2.24
C LEU A 64 6.97 -12.64 2.00
N VAL A 65 6.30 -13.28 1.06
CA VAL A 65 4.93 -12.94 0.67
C VAL A 65 4.12 -14.22 0.77
N PHE A 66 2.99 -14.18 1.44
CA PHE A 66 2.11 -15.35 1.55
C PHE A 66 0.64 -14.99 1.36
N ASP A 67 -0.13 -15.96 0.88
CA ASP A 67 -1.56 -15.81 0.59
C ASP A 67 -2.25 -17.17 0.60
N ASN A 68 -3.56 -17.15 0.83
CA ASN A 68 -4.39 -18.35 0.96
C ASN A 68 -4.49 -19.13 -0.36
N PHE A 69 -4.73 -20.44 -0.30
CA PHE A 69 -4.93 -21.33 -1.44
C PHE A 69 -6.19 -22.16 -1.24
N ASP A 70 -7.34 -21.51 -1.38
CA ASP A 70 -8.61 -22.15 -1.04
C ASP A 70 -9.24 -22.88 -2.23
N PHE A 71 -9.60 -24.14 -2.05
CA PHE A 71 -10.38 -24.90 -3.04
C PHE A 71 -11.32 -25.88 -2.35
N LYS A 72 -12.33 -26.30 -3.10
CA LYS A 72 -13.35 -27.23 -2.62
C LYS A 72 -13.20 -28.56 -3.33
N GLN A 73 -12.87 -29.59 -2.56
CA GLN A 73 -12.92 -30.96 -3.04
C GLN A 73 -14.37 -31.44 -3.04
N HIS A 74 -14.86 -31.76 -4.23
CA HIS A 74 -16.21 -32.26 -4.42
C HIS A 74 -16.23 -33.79 -4.43
N VAL A 75 -17.08 -34.37 -3.59
CA VAL A 75 -17.35 -35.81 -3.61
C VAL A 75 -18.48 -36.11 -4.60
N HIS A 76 -18.37 -37.21 -5.34
CA HIS A 76 -19.37 -37.55 -6.37
C HIS A 76 -20.75 -37.83 -5.76
N ASN A 77 -20.78 -38.55 -4.63
CA ASN A 77 -21.98 -38.83 -3.86
C ASN A 77 -21.73 -38.42 -2.41
N MET A 78 -22.44 -37.38 -1.94
CA MET A 78 -22.37 -36.96 -0.55
C MET A 78 -23.13 -37.96 0.33
N THR A 79 -22.46 -38.46 1.37
CA THR A 79 -23.06 -39.30 2.41
C THR A 79 -22.76 -38.69 3.77
N VAL A 80 -23.42 -39.15 4.84
CA VAL A 80 -23.15 -38.64 6.21
C VAL A 80 -21.65 -38.73 6.55
N ASP A 81 -20.98 -39.80 6.12
CA ASP A 81 -19.56 -40.04 6.40
C ASP A 81 -18.62 -39.46 5.32
N HIS A 82 -19.15 -38.92 4.23
CA HIS A 82 -18.37 -38.43 3.10
C HIS A 82 -18.95 -37.13 2.55
N GLN A 83 -18.43 -36.01 3.05
CA GLN A 83 -18.84 -34.65 2.71
C GLN A 83 -17.83 -33.99 1.76
N ASN A 84 -18.23 -32.89 1.12
CA ASN A 84 -17.26 -32.04 0.44
C ASN A 84 -16.29 -31.45 1.46
N VAL A 85 -15.02 -31.31 1.07
CA VAL A 85 -13.97 -30.77 1.94
C VAL A 85 -13.58 -29.40 1.41
N ASP A 86 -13.68 -28.39 2.27
CA ASP A 86 -13.09 -27.08 2.02
C ASP A 86 -11.63 -27.13 2.50
N VAL A 87 -10.70 -26.94 1.57
CA VAL A 87 -9.27 -27.05 1.81
C VAL A 87 -8.67 -25.67 1.87
N HIS A 88 -7.97 -25.39 2.98
CA HIS A 88 -7.31 -24.13 3.28
C HIS A 88 -5.82 -24.38 3.49
N TRP A 89 -5.01 -23.89 2.57
CA TRP A 89 -3.55 -23.96 2.62
C TRP A 89 -2.97 -22.58 2.31
N VAL A 90 -1.68 -22.42 2.52
CA VAL A 90 -0.96 -21.17 2.21
C VAL A 90 0.08 -21.40 1.13
N ARG A 91 0.32 -20.38 0.31
CA ARG A 91 1.50 -20.33 -0.57
C ARG A 91 2.39 -19.21 -0.16
N HIS A 92 3.65 -19.35 -0.53
CA HIS A 92 4.62 -18.33 -0.23
C HIS A 92 5.70 -18.20 -1.29
N MET A 93 6.26 -17.00 -1.38
CA MET A 93 7.41 -16.69 -2.21
C MET A 93 8.33 -15.72 -1.48
N ALA A 94 9.59 -15.67 -1.91
CA ALA A 94 10.54 -14.65 -1.52
C ALA A 94 10.81 -13.70 -2.68
N VAL A 95 10.97 -12.41 -2.38
CA VAL A 95 11.39 -11.38 -3.34
C VAL A 95 12.57 -10.62 -2.76
N GLU A 96 13.72 -10.67 -3.44
CA GLU A 96 14.92 -9.98 -2.99
C GLU A 96 14.72 -8.46 -3.03
N ASN A 97 15.19 -7.77 -2.00
CA ASN A 97 15.10 -6.32 -1.91
C ASN A 97 15.96 -5.67 -3.00
N ARG A 98 15.36 -4.74 -3.76
CA ARG A 98 16.11 -3.92 -4.71
C ARG A 98 16.78 -2.74 -4.02
N VAL A 99 16.12 -2.20 -2.99
CA VAL A 99 16.59 -1.11 -2.14
C VAL A 99 17.07 -1.66 -0.80
N SER A 100 18.34 -1.42 -0.46
CA SER A 100 18.95 -1.90 0.78
C SER A 100 18.80 -0.87 1.92
N GLY A 101 18.47 -1.35 3.12
CA GLY A 101 18.50 -0.56 4.34
C GLY A 101 19.84 -0.60 5.10
N ASN A 102 20.89 -1.25 4.56
CA ASN A 102 22.14 -1.52 5.31
C ASN A 102 22.93 -0.28 5.75
N HIS A 103 22.61 0.89 5.20
CA HIS A 103 23.20 2.18 5.59
C HIS A 103 22.52 2.79 6.82
N LEU A 104 21.50 2.15 7.38
CA LEU A 104 20.70 2.62 8.50
C LEU A 104 20.86 1.68 9.71
N PHE A 105 20.55 2.23 10.90
CA PHE A 105 20.61 1.50 12.16
C PHE A 105 19.54 0.39 12.24
N GLY A 106 19.93 -0.74 12.81
CA GLY A 106 19.07 -1.92 12.99
C GLY A 106 18.31 -1.97 14.32
N GLU A 107 18.61 -1.07 15.26
CA GLU A 107 17.97 -1.01 16.58
C GLU A 107 16.56 -0.44 16.50
N LYS A 108 15.63 -1.03 17.25
CA LYS A 108 14.24 -0.56 17.35
C LYS A 108 14.17 0.73 18.18
N PRO A 109 13.17 1.60 17.93
CA PRO A 109 12.91 2.74 18.79
C PRO A 109 12.67 2.31 20.24
N SER A 110 13.06 3.16 21.19
CA SER A 110 12.83 2.90 22.61
C SER A 110 11.34 3.06 22.97
N THR A 111 10.94 2.49 24.11
CA THR A 111 9.59 2.71 24.65
C THR A 111 9.30 4.19 24.89
N ASP A 112 10.30 4.97 25.29
CA ASP A 112 10.15 6.41 25.49
C ASP A 112 9.91 7.15 24.17
N ASP A 113 10.59 6.75 23.09
CA ASP A 113 10.35 7.30 21.74
C ASP A 113 8.91 7.04 21.28
N LEU A 114 8.40 5.84 21.56
CA LEU A 114 7.02 5.45 21.25
C LEU A 114 5.98 6.27 22.04
N LEU A 115 6.23 6.51 23.33
CA LEU A 115 5.33 7.30 24.18
C LEU A 115 5.35 8.79 23.83
N GLN A 116 6.40 9.27 23.16
CA GLN A 116 6.54 10.64 22.68
C GLN A 116 6.05 10.82 21.23
N LEU A 117 5.60 9.76 20.57
CA LEU A 117 5.14 9.82 19.19
C LEU A 117 3.90 10.70 19.06
N GLU A 118 3.96 11.68 18.16
CA GLU A 118 2.83 12.58 17.91
C GLU A 118 1.68 11.85 17.21
N ASN A 119 0.47 11.94 17.76
CA ASN A 119 -0.74 11.34 17.18
C ASN A 119 -0.98 11.78 15.72
N GLY A 120 -0.68 13.04 15.40
CA GLY A 120 -0.83 13.62 14.07
C GLY A 120 0.11 13.03 13.01
N LEU A 121 1.18 12.33 13.41
CA LEU A 121 2.19 11.80 12.49
C LEU A 121 1.64 10.77 11.50
N CYS A 122 0.58 10.05 11.88
CA CYS A 122 -0.11 9.08 11.02
C CYS A 122 -1.14 9.73 10.08
N LEU A 123 -1.41 11.03 10.23
CA LEU A 123 -2.30 11.79 9.35
C LEU A 123 -1.50 12.56 8.28
N PRO A 124 -2.13 12.98 7.18
CA PRO A 124 -1.49 13.83 6.19
C PRO A 124 -1.09 15.19 6.78
N SER A 125 0.20 15.47 6.81
CA SER A 125 0.75 16.78 7.19
C SER A 125 0.56 17.83 6.09
N ARG A 126 0.74 19.11 6.42
CA ARG A 126 0.73 20.21 5.44
C ARG A 126 1.72 19.99 4.29
N GLN A 127 2.92 19.48 4.60
CA GLN A 127 3.92 19.16 3.60
C GLN A 127 3.46 18.00 2.69
N GLU A 128 2.83 16.98 3.26
CA GLU A 128 2.28 15.86 2.47
C GLU A 128 1.12 16.31 1.58
N HIS A 129 0.24 17.21 2.04
CA HIS A 129 -0.77 17.86 1.19
C HIS A 129 -0.15 18.59 0.00
N HIS A 130 0.94 19.34 0.22
CA HIS A 130 1.65 20.01 -0.87
C HIS A 130 2.25 19.00 -1.86
N LEU A 131 2.96 17.98 -1.37
CA LEU A 131 3.53 16.94 -2.23
C LEU A 131 2.45 16.15 -2.99
N GLN A 132 1.31 15.88 -2.35
CA GLN A 132 0.18 15.20 -2.97
C GLN A 132 -0.42 16.02 -4.11
N ARG A 133 -0.60 17.33 -3.89
CA ARG A 133 -1.00 18.28 -4.92
C ARG A 133 -0.05 18.26 -6.11
N GLU A 134 1.26 18.30 -5.87
CA GLU A 134 2.24 18.31 -6.97
C GLU A 134 2.21 17.02 -7.82
N ASN A 135 1.93 15.86 -7.22
CA ASN A 135 1.70 14.63 -7.98
C ASN A 135 0.41 14.71 -8.78
N TYR A 136 -0.69 15.18 -8.16
CA TYR A 136 -1.97 15.30 -8.84
C TYR A 136 -1.89 16.18 -10.07
N ILE A 137 -1.17 17.30 -9.99
CA ILE A 137 -0.96 18.17 -11.15
C ILE A 137 -0.20 17.40 -12.23
N THR A 138 0.87 16.70 -11.87
CA THR A 138 1.66 15.92 -12.82
C THR A 138 0.84 14.81 -13.50
N LEU A 139 -0.03 14.15 -12.75
CA LEU A 139 -0.93 13.13 -13.27
C LEU A 139 -2.00 13.75 -14.18
N ALA A 140 -2.54 14.91 -13.81
CA ALA A 140 -3.48 15.65 -14.64
C ALA A 140 -2.84 16.13 -15.95
N GLU A 141 -1.57 16.56 -15.96
CA GLU A 141 -0.85 16.88 -17.19
C GLU A 141 -0.91 15.72 -18.20
N ARG A 142 -0.72 14.47 -17.74
CA ARG A 142 -0.76 13.27 -18.59
C ARG A 142 -2.16 13.04 -19.21
N ALA A 143 -3.23 13.39 -18.50
CA ALA A 143 -4.59 13.34 -19.03
C ALA A 143 -4.87 14.50 -20.01
N ILE A 144 -4.47 15.71 -19.65
CA ILE A 144 -4.74 16.95 -20.39
C ILE A 144 -4.10 16.94 -21.78
N VAL A 145 -2.87 16.40 -21.92
CA VAL A 145 -2.20 16.30 -23.22
C VAL A 145 -2.84 15.27 -24.16
N GLU A 146 -3.90 14.58 -23.75
CA GLU A 146 -4.69 13.74 -24.65
C GLU A 146 -5.86 14.52 -25.29
N LEU A 147 -6.09 15.78 -24.88
CA LEU A 147 -6.99 16.70 -25.59
C LEU A 147 -6.39 17.04 -26.97
N PRO A 148 -7.18 17.00 -28.06
CA PRO A 148 -6.67 17.22 -29.41
C PRO A 148 -5.87 18.52 -29.59
N CYS A 149 -6.37 19.64 -29.05
CA CYS A 149 -5.73 20.95 -29.16
C CYS A 149 -4.47 21.10 -28.29
N LEU A 150 -4.27 20.25 -27.28
CA LEU A 150 -3.11 20.29 -26.37
C LEU A 150 -2.14 19.12 -26.59
N LYS A 151 -2.42 18.23 -27.55
CA LYS A 151 -1.64 17.02 -27.81
C LYS A 151 -0.18 17.29 -28.15
N PHE A 152 0.12 18.44 -28.75
CA PHE A 152 1.48 18.86 -29.05
C PHE A 152 2.35 19.10 -27.81
N LEU A 153 1.75 19.24 -26.62
CA LEU A 153 2.45 19.38 -25.33
C LEU A 153 2.86 18.02 -24.74
N LYS A 154 2.42 16.89 -25.30
CA LYS A 154 2.76 15.55 -24.81
C LYS A 154 4.28 15.31 -24.62
N PRO A 155 5.19 15.80 -25.50
CA PRO A 155 6.63 15.65 -25.31
C PRO A 155 7.20 16.35 -24.06
N VAL A 156 6.52 17.37 -23.52
CA VAL A 156 6.97 18.08 -22.31
C VAL A 156 6.27 17.61 -21.04
N ALA A 157 5.22 16.78 -21.15
CA ALA A 157 4.51 16.21 -20.00
C ALA A 157 5.41 15.19 -19.27
N CYS A 158 5.41 15.25 -17.93
CA CYS A 158 6.24 14.35 -17.14
C CYS A 158 5.65 12.92 -17.13
N LYS A 159 6.30 12.00 -17.84
CA LYS A 159 5.88 10.59 -17.92
C LYS A 159 6.10 9.82 -16.61
N HIS A 160 7.17 10.11 -15.88
CA HIS A 160 7.59 9.37 -14.69
C HIS A 160 7.95 10.36 -13.57
N ILE A 161 7.20 10.30 -12.47
CA ILE A 161 7.47 11.17 -11.30
C ILE A 161 8.78 10.71 -10.66
N PRO A 162 9.80 11.58 -10.53
CA PRO A 162 11.10 11.19 -10.01
C PRO A 162 11.04 10.87 -8.52
N HIS A 163 11.80 9.86 -8.10
CA HIS A 163 12.04 9.51 -6.71
C HIS A 163 13.46 8.94 -6.54
N GLN A 164 13.95 8.90 -5.30
CA GLN A 164 15.35 8.62 -4.98
C GLN A 164 15.86 7.25 -5.44
N TYR A 165 14.99 6.24 -5.54
CA TYR A 165 15.34 4.87 -5.93
C TYR A 165 14.82 4.45 -7.29
N ARG A 166 14.59 5.41 -8.19
CA ARG A 166 14.07 5.11 -9.53
C ARG A 166 14.95 4.14 -10.30
N LYS A 167 16.27 4.20 -10.10
CA LYS A 167 17.22 3.31 -10.77
C LYS A 167 17.02 1.87 -10.30
N GLU A 168 17.06 1.66 -9.00
CA GLU A 168 16.87 0.35 -8.35
C GLU A 168 15.50 -0.22 -8.67
N MET A 169 14.44 0.58 -8.62
CA MET A 169 13.07 0.14 -8.90
C MET A 169 12.78 -0.09 -10.39
N SER A 170 13.72 0.27 -11.28
CA SER A 170 13.70 -0.08 -12.70
C SER A 170 14.45 -1.38 -13.01
N GLU A 171 15.16 -1.95 -12.04
CA GLU A 171 15.81 -3.25 -12.17
C GLU A 171 14.79 -4.37 -11.98
N LYS A 172 14.98 -5.46 -12.74
CA LYS A 172 14.13 -6.64 -12.66
C LYS A 172 14.29 -7.30 -11.29
N SER A 173 13.18 -7.67 -10.67
CA SER A 173 13.16 -8.33 -9.37
C SER A 173 13.61 -9.78 -9.47
N GLU A 174 14.32 -10.22 -8.43
CA GLU A 174 14.67 -11.62 -8.22
C GLU A 174 13.63 -12.23 -7.28
N ILE A 175 12.99 -13.31 -7.73
CA ILE A 175 11.83 -13.92 -7.07
C ILE A 175 12.08 -15.42 -6.99
N SER A 176 11.77 -16.01 -5.84
CA SER A 176 11.83 -17.45 -5.60
C SER A 176 10.47 -17.91 -5.10
N PHE A 177 9.78 -18.78 -5.84
CA PHE A 177 8.59 -19.44 -5.33
C PHE A 177 9.02 -20.50 -4.32
N LEU A 178 8.48 -20.44 -3.10
CA LEU A 178 8.94 -21.27 -1.98
C LEU A 178 8.05 -22.51 -1.75
N GLY A 179 6.86 -22.54 -2.35
CA GLY A 179 5.96 -23.70 -2.32
C GLY A 179 4.71 -23.49 -1.49
N MET A 180 4.17 -24.61 -0.99
CA MET A 180 2.95 -24.68 -0.19
C MET A 180 3.26 -24.85 1.30
N ILE A 181 2.36 -24.35 2.13
CA ILE A 181 2.28 -24.61 3.57
C ILE A 181 0.89 -25.18 3.82
N TYR A 182 0.81 -26.40 4.33
CA TYR A 182 -0.45 -27.16 4.45
C TYR A 182 -1.19 -26.90 5.76
N TYR A 183 -1.34 -25.63 6.11
CA TYR A 183 -2.04 -25.14 7.30
C TYR A 183 -3.00 -24.02 6.91
N ASN A 184 -4.06 -23.87 7.70
CA ASN A 184 -5.12 -22.89 7.48
C ASN A 184 -4.80 -21.57 8.21
N GLU A 185 -4.51 -20.52 7.46
CA GLU A 185 -4.22 -19.19 8.01
C GLU A 185 -5.43 -18.49 8.66
N ASN A 186 -6.63 -19.03 8.47
CA ASN A 186 -7.86 -18.44 9.01
C ASN A 186 -8.16 -18.87 10.46
N ASP A 187 -7.51 -19.92 10.97
CA ASP A 187 -7.63 -20.35 12.36
C ASP A 187 -6.33 -20.12 13.16
N VAL A 188 -6.47 -20.06 14.48
CA VAL A 188 -5.40 -19.63 15.40
C VAL A 188 -4.22 -20.59 15.36
N ASP A 189 -4.46 -21.91 15.39
CA ASP A 189 -3.39 -22.90 15.37
C ASP A 189 -2.68 -22.92 14.01
N GLY A 190 -3.45 -22.83 12.92
CA GLY A 190 -2.94 -22.88 11.57
C GLY A 190 -2.08 -21.67 11.20
N ILE A 191 -2.48 -20.44 11.56
CA ILE A 191 -1.64 -19.27 11.33
C ILE A 191 -0.32 -19.34 12.11
N GLN A 192 -0.33 -19.84 13.35
CA GLN A 192 0.90 -20.03 14.13
C GLN A 192 1.85 -21.03 13.44
N GLN A 193 1.33 -22.12 12.87
CA GLN A 193 2.13 -23.06 12.09
C GLN A 193 2.65 -22.44 10.79
N VAL A 194 1.86 -21.60 10.12
CA VAL A 194 2.32 -20.84 8.94
C VAL A 194 3.48 -19.92 9.30
N LEU A 195 3.34 -19.13 10.37
CA LEU A 195 4.41 -18.22 10.81
C LEU A 195 5.66 -18.99 11.26
N THR A 196 5.51 -20.11 11.95
CA THR A 196 6.62 -21.00 12.32
C THR A 196 7.35 -21.52 11.08
N ASN A 197 6.61 -21.94 10.05
CA ASN A 197 7.19 -22.35 8.77
C ASN A 197 7.91 -21.19 8.06
N LEU A 198 7.41 -19.96 8.15
CA LEU A 198 8.07 -18.80 7.56
C LEU A 198 9.28 -18.33 8.37
N HIS A 199 9.29 -18.55 9.69
CA HIS A 199 10.38 -18.17 10.60
C HIS A 199 11.68 -18.90 10.28
N GLN A 200 11.62 -20.11 9.70
CA GLN A 200 12.81 -20.86 9.27
C GLN A 200 13.68 -20.11 8.26
N TYR A 201 13.13 -19.10 7.58
CA TYR A 201 13.85 -18.27 6.59
C TYR A 201 14.47 -17.00 7.20
N VAL A 202 14.20 -16.71 8.48
CA VAL A 202 14.73 -15.54 9.17
C VAL A 202 16.17 -15.80 9.58
N SER A 203 17.08 -14.95 9.11
CA SER A 203 18.48 -15.05 9.49
C SER A 203 18.67 -14.64 10.95
N TYR A 204 19.57 -15.31 11.66
CA TYR A 204 19.92 -15.00 13.05
C TYR A 204 21.41 -15.24 13.30
N TYR A 205 21.89 -14.73 14.43
CA TYR A 205 23.19 -15.08 14.99
C TYR A 205 23.04 -15.40 16.49
N GLY A 206 24.06 -16.01 17.09
CA GLY A 206 24.00 -16.51 18.47
C GLY A 206 23.43 -17.93 18.57
N GLU A 207 23.41 -18.48 19.78
CA GLU A 207 22.99 -19.84 20.06
C GLU A 207 21.79 -19.87 21.02
N ASP A 208 20.88 -20.82 20.81
CA ASP A 208 19.71 -21.11 21.65
C ASP A 208 18.95 -19.87 22.19
N SER A 209 19.07 -19.58 23.49
CA SER A 209 18.35 -18.49 24.16
C SER A 209 18.89 -17.10 23.83
N GLU A 210 20.10 -17.00 23.30
CA GLU A 210 20.77 -15.75 22.94
C GLU A 210 20.65 -15.43 21.44
N ARG A 211 19.82 -16.19 20.71
CA ARG A 211 19.59 -15.93 19.28
C ARG A 211 19.01 -14.55 19.07
N VAL A 212 19.66 -13.78 18.20
CA VAL A 212 19.16 -12.49 17.74
C VAL A 212 18.74 -12.62 16.28
N TYR A 213 17.44 -12.52 16.05
CA TYR A 213 16.85 -12.61 14.72
C TYR A 213 16.91 -11.27 13.99
N SER A 214 17.22 -11.33 12.69
CA SER A 214 17.06 -10.21 11.78
C SER A 214 15.59 -9.87 11.56
N CYS A 215 15.30 -8.61 11.21
CA CYS A 215 13.94 -8.18 10.92
C CYS A 215 13.50 -8.70 9.55
N GLN A 216 12.38 -9.43 9.49
CA GLN A 216 11.85 -10.06 8.29
C GLN A 216 10.37 -9.66 8.10
N GLY A 217 10.14 -8.88 7.03
CA GLY A 217 8.78 -8.51 6.64
C GLY A 217 8.05 -9.65 5.94
N LEU A 218 6.83 -9.90 6.40
CA LEU A 218 5.87 -10.86 5.84
C LEU A 218 4.70 -10.11 5.20
N VAL A 219 4.60 -10.12 3.88
CA VAL A 219 3.55 -9.41 3.13
C VAL A 219 2.36 -10.35 2.92
N ALA A 220 1.17 -9.91 3.33
CA ALA A 220 -0.05 -10.70 3.15
C ALA A 220 -1.31 -9.83 3.04
N ASP A 221 -2.43 -10.45 2.68
CA ASP A 221 -3.74 -9.80 2.63
C ASP A 221 -4.21 -9.37 4.04
N GLN A 222 -5.32 -8.63 4.12
CA GLN A 222 -5.76 -8.04 5.39
C GLN A 222 -6.07 -9.09 6.46
N LEU A 223 -6.74 -10.18 6.08
CA LEU A 223 -7.15 -11.20 7.05
C LEU A 223 -5.93 -11.95 7.58
N SER A 224 -5.00 -12.30 6.72
CA SER A 224 -3.74 -12.95 7.10
C SER A 224 -2.88 -12.06 8.00
N VAL A 225 -2.83 -10.75 7.75
CA VAL A 225 -2.13 -9.79 8.61
C VAL A 225 -2.77 -9.73 9.99
N GLU A 226 -4.10 -9.61 10.07
CA GLU A 226 -4.83 -9.57 11.35
C GLU A 226 -4.58 -10.84 12.17
N CYS A 227 -4.75 -12.03 11.56
CA CYS A 227 -4.48 -13.31 12.22
C CYS A 227 -3.01 -13.43 12.63
N GLY A 228 -2.08 -13.03 11.75
CA GLY A 228 -0.64 -13.12 12.02
C GLY A 228 -0.17 -12.20 13.15
N VAL A 229 -0.69 -10.97 13.21
CA VAL A 229 -0.39 -10.03 14.30
C VAL A 229 -0.90 -10.56 15.64
N ASN A 230 -2.12 -11.11 15.66
CA ASN A 230 -2.67 -11.72 16.88
C ASN A 230 -1.83 -12.93 17.32
N ALA A 231 -1.40 -13.78 16.39
CA ALA A 231 -0.54 -14.92 16.69
C ALA A 231 0.82 -14.49 17.28
N LEU A 232 1.48 -13.47 16.71
CA LEU A 232 2.73 -12.94 17.27
C LEU A 232 2.53 -12.35 18.67
N PHE A 233 1.39 -11.72 18.93
CA PHE A 233 1.06 -11.20 20.26
C PHE A 233 0.89 -12.32 21.29
N GLU A 234 0.22 -13.42 20.92
CA GLU A 234 0.05 -14.59 21.79
C GLU A 234 1.39 -15.28 22.12
N LEU A 235 2.29 -15.35 21.14
CA LEU A 235 3.60 -16.00 21.27
C LEU A 235 4.63 -15.14 22.03
N ALA A 236 4.33 -13.86 22.33
CA ALA A 236 5.27 -12.94 22.96
C ALA A 236 5.77 -13.39 24.35
N ASN A 237 5.04 -14.27 25.04
CA ASN A 237 5.42 -14.85 26.34
C ASN A 237 6.28 -16.12 26.23
N GLY A 238 6.72 -16.51 25.03
CA GLY A 238 7.66 -17.62 24.85
C GLY A 238 8.95 -17.44 25.67
N PHE A 239 9.61 -18.54 26.02
CA PHE A 239 10.82 -18.51 26.82
C PHE A 239 12.07 -18.28 25.97
N THR A 240 12.01 -18.59 24.68
CA THR A 240 13.12 -18.37 23.73
C THR A 240 12.73 -17.38 22.62
N PRO A 241 13.71 -16.70 21.99
CA PRO A 241 13.46 -15.87 20.80
C PRO A 241 12.80 -16.64 19.64
N GLU A 242 13.07 -17.94 19.53
CA GLU A 242 12.45 -18.83 18.54
C GLU A 242 10.97 -19.11 18.85
N GLU A 243 10.61 -19.44 20.10
CA GLU A 243 9.21 -19.66 20.50
C GLU A 243 8.35 -18.40 20.31
N LYS A 244 8.94 -17.22 20.46
CA LYS A 244 8.30 -15.92 20.24
C LYS A 244 8.20 -15.53 18.76
N LEU A 245 8.83 -16.29 17.86
CA LEU A 245 9.02 -15.97 16.45
C LEU A 245 9.62 -14.56 16.25
N GLU A 246 10.61 -14.21 17.08
CA GLU A 246 11.27 -12.90 17.02
C GLU A 246 11.83 -12.62 15.62
N GLY A 247 11.82 -11.34 15.24
CA GLY A 247 12.26 -10.89 13.91
C GLY A 247 11.14 -10.75 12.89
N LEU A 248 10.02 -11.46 13.02
CA LEU A 248 8.88 -11.31 12.10
C LEU A 248 8.08 -10.03 12.34
N HIS A 249 7.62 -9.41 11.25
CA HIS A 249 6.57 -8.41 11.28
C HIS A 249 5.68 -8.51 10.03
N LEU A 250 4.38 -8.24 10.19
CA LEU A 250 3.39 -8.37 9.11
C LEU A 250 3.22 -7.04 8.37
N GLU A 251 3.16 -7.09 7.05
CA GLU A 251 3.02 -5.95 6.16
C GLU A 251 1.76 -6.12 5.29
N ILE A 252 0.83 -5.17 5.38
CA ILE A 252 -0.38 -5.18 4.54
C ILE A 252 0.00 -5.10 3.05
N ALA A 253 -0.63 -5.94 2.23
CA ALA A 253 -0.34 -5.97 0.80
C ALA A 253 -1.08 -4.89 -0.02
N ASP A 254 -0.44 -4.41 -1.09
CA ASP A 254 -0.87 -3.21 -1.81
C ASP A 254 -1.95 -3.48 -2.87
N TRP A 255 -2.03 -4.67 -3.50
CA TRP A 255 -3.07 -4.94 -4.48
C TRP A 255 -4.44 -5.08 -3.82
N HIS A 256 -4.56 -5.89 -2.77
CA HIS A 256 -5.79 -6.02 -1.99
C HIS A 256 -6.21 -4.69 -1.35
N ALA A 257 -5.29 -3.94 -0.75
CA ALA A 257 -5.58 -2.62 -0.18
C ALA A 257 -6.07 -1.61 -1.25
N GLY A 258 -5.44 -1.57 -2.42
CA GLY A 258 -5.87 -0.74 -3.54
C GLY A 258 -7.26 -1.12 -4.06
N ASN A 259 -7.55 -2.41 -4.19
CA ASN A 259 -8.86 -2.92 -4.61
C ASN A 259 -9.94 -2.60 -3.57
N LYS A 260 -9.60 -2.68 -2.28
CA LYS A 260 -10.51 -2.28 -1.21
C LYS A 260 -10.88 -0.80 -1.31
N PHE A 261 -9.92 0.07 -1.56
CA PHE A 261 -10.22 1.49 -1.74
C PHE A 261 -11.08 1.76 -3.00
N LEU A 262 -10.83 1.02 -4.09
CA LEU A 262 -11.70 1.05 -5.28
C LEU A 262 -13.14 0.63 -4.96
N LYS A 263 -13.35 -0.38 -4.10
CA LYS A 263 -14.69 -0.77 -3.62
C LYS A 263 -15.38 0.34 -2.85
N VAL A 264 -14.65 1.08 -2.01
CA VAL A 264 -15.21 2.25 -1.31
C VAL A 264 -15.64 3.31 -2.33
N ALA A 265 -14.84 3.57 -3.37
CA ALA A 265 -15.25 4.48 -4.44
C ALA A 265 -16.52 3.99 -5.17
N PHE A 266 -16.57 2.71 -5.57
CA PHE A 266 -17.75 2.14 -6.25
C PHE A 266 -19.01 2.22 -5.38
N LYS A 267 -18.90 1.92 -4.09
CA LYS A 267 -20.03 2.05 -3.14
C LYS A 267 -20.61 3.47 -3.09
N ASN A 268 -19.77 4.49 -3.29
CA ASN A 268 -20.21 5.89 -3.27
C ASN A 268 -20.70 6.39 -4.63
N PHE A 269 -20.21 5.84 -5.75
CA PHE A 269 -20.45 6.42 -7.08
C PHE A 269 -21.20 5.51 -8.05
N TYR A 270 -21.22 4.20 -7.83
CA TYR A 270 -21.84 3.21 -8.70
C TYR A 270 -23.18 2.74 -8.12
N SER A 271 -24.29 3.21 -8.69
CA SER A 271 -25.63 2.72 -8.35
C SER A 271 -26.43 2.39 -9.59
N THR A 272 -27.06 1.22 -9.62
CA THR A 272 -27.95 0.83 -10.73
C THR A 272 -29.17 1.76 -10.86
N SER A 273 -29.59 2.39 -9.74
CA SER A 273 -30.67 3.37 -9.73
C SER A 273 -30.31 4.65 -10.50
N SER A 274 -29.02 4.96 -10.67
CA SER A 274 -28.58 6.17 -11.37
C SER A 274 -28.49 6.00 -12.89
N SER A 275 -29.14 4.95 -13.44
CA SER A 275 -29.15 4.67 -14.88
C SER A 275 -29.66 5.82 -15.75
N GLY A 276 -30.62 6.60 -15.25
CA GLY A 276 -31.15 7.79 -15.93
C GLY A 276 -30.37 9.08 -15.63
N ASP A 277 -29.52 9.07 -14.61
CA ASP A 277 -28.80 10.25 -14.12
C ASP A 277 -27.50 10.43 -14.91
N LYS A 278 -27.55 11.33 -15.90
CA LYS A 278 -26.42 11.60 -16.80
C LYS A 278 -25.15 11.94 -16.02
N CYS A 279 -23.99 11.52 -16.53
CA CYS A 279 -22.67 11.79 -15.95
C CYS A 279 -22.41 11.11 -14.59
N THR A 280 -23.25 10.16 -14.17
CA THR A 280 -22.95 9.25 -13.07
C THR A 280 -22.20 8.03 -13.58
N LEU A 281 -21.38 7.43 -12.72
CA LEU A 281 -20.53 6.29 -13.08
C LEU A 281 -21.31 5.11 -13.69
N PHE A 282 -22.52 4.83 -13.19
CA PHE A 282 -23.37 3.77 -13.75
C PHE A 282 -24.00 4.15 -15.09
N ASN A 283 -24.45 5.41 -15.24
CA ASN A 283 -24.96 5.91 -16.52
C ASN A 283 -23.87 5.87 -17.58
N ASP A 284 -22.67 6.34 -17.27
CA ASP A 284 -21.53 6.35 -18.19
C ASP A 284 -21.15 4.93 -18.62
N ARG A 285 -21.11 3.98 -17.67
CA ARG A 285 -20.91 2.54 -17.96
C ARG A 285 -21.90 2.04 -19.01
N ASN A 286 -23.17 2.41 -18.90
CA ASN A 286 -24.21 2.01 -19.86
C ASN A 286 -24.06 2.73 -21.20
N LEU A 287 -23.75 4.03 -21.17
CA LEU A 287 -23.53 4.87 -22.35
C LEU A 287 -22.42 4.30 -23.25
N ILE A 288 -21.31 3.86 -22.66
CA ILE A 288 -20.18 3.25 -23.40
C ILE A 288 -20.24 1.71 -23.46
N ASN A 289 -21.36 1.12 -23.04
CA ASN A 289 -21.64 -0.32 -23.10
C ASN A 289 -20.57 -1.23 -22.44
N ARG A 290 -19.98 -0.79 -21.31
CA ARG A 290 -18.99 -1.56 -20.52
C ARG A 290 -19.64 -2.61 -19.62
N ARG A 291 -20.31 -3.59 -20.23
CA ARG A 291 -21.14 -4.59 -19.51
C ARG A 291 -20.38 -5.53 -18.56
N ASN A 292 -19.08 -5.65 -18.72
CA ASN A 292 -18.22 -6.45 -17.85
C ASN A 292 -17.85 -5.74 -16.53
N VAL A 293 -18.17 -4.46 -16.37
CA VAL A 293 -18.12 -3.75 -15.09
C VAL A 293 -19.33 -4.16 -14.27
N LYS A 294 -19.08 -4.58 -13.02
CA LYS A 294 -20.07 -5.07 -12.06
C LYS A 294 -20.09 -4.19 -10.81
N GLU A 295 -21.21 -4.24 -10.09
CA GLU A 295 -21.34 -3.61 -8.78
C GLU A 295 -20.41 -4.26 -7.75
N ASP A 296 -20.37 -5.60 -7.74
CA ASP A 296 -19.35 -6.34 -7.02
C ASP A 296 -18.01 -6.25 -7.74
N VAL A 297 -17.13 -5.43 -7.18
CA VAL A 297 -15.78 -5.20 -7.71
C VAL A 297 -14.92 -6.45 -7.61
N ASP A 298 -15.05 -7.29 -6.57
CA ASP A 298 -14.21 -8.49 -6.41
C ASP A 298 -14.44 -9.46 -7.58
N ALA A 299 -15.70 -9.60 -8.02
CA ALA A 299 -16.07 -10.42 -9.17
C ALA A 299 -15.65 -9.85 -10.55
N ALA A 300 -15.07 -8.64 -10.60
CA ALA A 300 -14.66 -7.97 -11.84
C ALA A 300 -13.60 -6.87 -11.62
N VAL A 301 -12.57 -7.12 -10.81
CA VAL A 301 -11.58 -6.09 -10.39
C VAL A 301 -10.97 -5.36 -11.57
N ASN A 302 -10.43 -6.11 -12.55
CA ASN A 302 -9.76 -5.52 -13.72
C ASN A 302 -10.70 -4.67 -14.59
N PRO A 303 -11.89 -5.17 -15.00
CA PRO A 303 -12.90 -4.33 -15.65
C PRO A 303 -13.26 -3.06 -14.86
N CYS A 304 -13.53 -3.18 -13.56
CA CYS A 304 -13.93 -2.06 -12.72
C CYS A 304 -12.82 -1.00 -12.62
N ARG A 305 -11.57 -1.43 -12.39
CA ARG A 305 -10.41 -0.53 -12.32
C ARG A 305 -10.16 0.19 -13.64
N THR A 306 -10.13 -0.54 -14.76
CA THR A 306 -9.89 0.05 -16.09
C THR A 306 -10.98 1.05 -16.45
N PHE A 307 -12.23 0.76 -16.09
CA PHE A 307 -13.34 1.68 -16.30
C PHE A 307 -13.21 2.93 -15.42
N PHE A 308 -12.85 2.77 -14.14
CA PHE A 308 -12.67 3.90 -13.24
C PHE A 308 -11.54 4.85 -13.68
N GLU A 309 -10.41 4.29 -14.15
CA GLU A 309 -9.29 5.07 -14.74
C GLU A 309 -9.71 5.83 -16.01
N LEU A 310 -10.58 5.23 -16.84
CA LEU A 310 -11.16 5.91 -18.02
C LEU A 310 -12.04 7.10 -17.61
N GLU A 311 -12.90 6.89 -16.63
CA GLU A 311 -13.87 7.87 -16.12
C GLU A 311 -13.19 9.05 -15.41
N GLU A 312 -12.11 8.78 -14.67
CA GLU A 312 -11.26 9.79 -14.05
C GLU A 312 -10.54 10.63 -15.10
N LYS A 313 -9.88 10.00 -16.08
CA LYS A 313 -9.22 10.70 -17.19
C LYS A 313 -10.21 11.57 -17.97
N ALA A 314 -11.40 11.06 -18.28
CA ALA A 314 -12.42 11.80 -19.01
C ALA A 314 -12.84 13.08 -18.25
N ARG A 315 -13.04 12.97 -16.94
CA ARG A 315 -13.40 14.11 -16.08
C ARG A 315 -12.26 15.12 -15.91
N LEU A 316 -11.01 14.68 -15.85
CA LEU A 316 -9.86 15.60 -15.87
C LEU A 316 -9.78 16.40 -17.18
N MET A 317 -10.01 15.72 -18.32
CA MET A 317 -10.06 16.39 -19.63
C MET A 317 -11.22 17.38 -19.70
N ALA A 318 -12.41 17.02 -19.21
CA ALA A 318 -13.57 17.91 -19.17
C ALA A 318 -13.32 19.12 -18.25
N ALA A 319 -12.73 18.90 -17.07
CA ALA A 319 -12.36 19.98 -16.15
C ALA A 319 -11.33 20.93 -16.80
N ALA A 320 -10.36 20.40 -17.55
CA ALA A 320 -9.40 21.21 -18.28
C ALA A 320 -10.07 22.04 -19.38
N MET A 321 -11.00 21.46 -20.16
CA MET A 321 -11.81 22.22 -21.13
C MET A 321 -12.55 23.39 -20.47
N GLN A 322 -13.14 23.16 -19.30
CA GLN A 322 -13.81 24.22 -18.54
C GLN A 322 -12.84 25.31 -18.07
N VAL A 323 -11.64 24.94 -17.60
CA VAL A 323 -10.59 25.90 -17.21
C VAL A 323 -10.16 26.78 -18.38
N VAL A 324 -9.95 26.18 -19.56
CA VAL A 324 -9.44 26.91 -20.72
C VAL A 324 -10.54 27.55 -21.57
N GLY A 325 -11.81 27.48 -21.16
CA GLY A 325 -12.94 28.09 -21.87
C GLY A 325 -13.31 27.41 -23.19
N MET A 326 -13.15 26.08 -23.27
CA MET A 326 -13.58 25.26 -24.41
C MET A 326 -14.97 24.67 -24.14
N GLU A 327 -15.87 24.72 -25.13
CA GLU A 327 -17.21 24.13 -25.08
C GLU A 327 -17.23 22.73 -25.72
N ASN A 328 -16.35 22.49 -26.69
CA ASN A 328 -16.24 21.21 -27.38
C ASN A 328 -14.78 20.85 -27.71
N LEU A 329 -14.54 19.59 -28.10
CA LEU A 329 -13.19 19.05 -28.36
C LEU A 329 -12.47 19.66 -29.57
N LYS A 330 -13.16 20.41 -30.43
CA LYS A 330 -12.59 21.10 -31.59
C LYS A 330 -12.19 22.55 -31.27
N ASP A 331 -12.58 23.06 -30.12
CA ASP A 331 -12.21 24.41 -29.69
C ASP A 331 -10.73 24.50 -29.31
N THR A 332 -10.25 25.73 -29.20
CA THR A 332 -8.94 26.07 -28.65
C THR A 332 -9.09 26.86 -27.36
N PRO A 333 -8.05 26.87 -26.48
CA PRO A 333 -8.03 27.71 -25.29
C PRO A 333 -8.41 29.18 -25.57
N ARG A 334 -9.23 29.76 -24.69
CA ARG A 334 -9.73 31.14 -24.75
C ARG A 334 -9.32 31.93 -23.49
N GLY A 335 -9.56 33.23 -23.50
CA GLY A 335 -9.32 34.11 -22.34
C GLY A 335 -7.87 34.11 -21.88
N GLU A 336 -7.64 33.94 -20.58
CA GLU A 336 -6.29 33.95 -19.98
C GLU A 336 -5.38 32.79 -20.40
N PHE A 337 -5.94 31.77 -21.07
CA PHE A 337 -5.21 30.62 -21.60
C PHE A 337 -4.97 30.72 -23.10
N PHE A 338 -5.43 31.78 -23.76
CA PHE A 338 -5.08 32.04 -25.14
C PHE A 338 -3.60 32.44 -25.24
N TYR A 339 -2.82 31.66 -25.99
CA TYR A 339 -1.37 31.88 -26.14
C TYR A 339 -0.95 31.78 -27.61
N PRO A 340 -0.71 32.92 -28.31
CA PRO A 340 -0.27 32.92 -29.70
C PRO A 340 1.07 32.20 -29.88
N ASN A 341 1.20 31.41 -30.95
CA ASN A 341 2.46 30.74 -31.33
C ASN A 341 3.07 29.82 -30.25
N LEU A 342 2.27 29.31 -29.30
CA LEU A 342 2.74 28.35 -28.29
C LEU A 342 3.34 27.07 -28.90
N HIS A 343 2.94 26.72 -30.13
CA HIS A 343 3.55 25.61 -30.88
C HIS A 343 5.05 25.80 -31.14
N ASP A 344 5.49 27.05 -31.34
CA ASP A 344 6.88 27.40 -31.64
C ASP A 344 7.69 27.75 -30.38
N ALA A 345 7.00 27.90 -29.24
CA ALA A 345 7.61 28.18 -27.95
C ALA A 345 8.61 27.10 -27.50
N GLY A 346 9.53 27.51 -26.63
CA GLY A 346 10.52 26.59 -26.04
C GLY A 346 9.86 25.55 -25.12
N ASN A 347 10.56 24.43 -24.87
CA ASN A 347 10.02 23.36 -24.03
C ASN A 347 9.71 23.82 -22.59
N SER A 348 10.48 24.77 -22.04
CA SER A 348 10.24 25.32 -20.70
C SER A 348 8.90 26.06 -20.63
N GLU A 349 8.62 26.89 -21.62
CA GLU A 349 7.38 27.68 -21.72
C GLU A 349 6.15 26.80 -21.97
N LYS A 350 6.29 25.81 -22.86
CA LYS A 350 5.26 24.77 -23.07
C LYS A 350 4.94 24.00 -21.77
N LYS A 351 5.97 23.67 -21.00
CA LYS A 351 5.82 22.96 -19.72
C LYS A 351 5.12 23.84 -18.69
N GLU A 352 5.49 25.12 -18.59
CA GLU A 352 4.84 26.07 -17.68
C GLU A 352 3.37 26.30 -18.04
N TYR A 353 3.05 26.43 -19.33
CA TYR A 353 1.67 26.52 -19.80
C TYR A 353 0.84 25.29 -19.42
N LEU A 354 1.37 24.09 -19.66
CA LEU A 354 0.70 22.83 -19.29
C LEU A 354 0.50 22.73 -17.76
N ARG A 355 1.54 23.07 -16.98
CA ARG A 355 1.50 23.09 -15.51
C ARG A 355 0.45 24.08 -15.01
N LYS A 356 0.33 25.25 -15.64
CA LYS A 356 -0.67 26.27 -15.30
C LYS A 356 -2.08 25.70 -15.43
N ILE A 357 -2.43 25.07 -16.56
CA ILE A 357 -3.76 24.47 -16.77
C ILE A 357 -4.02 23.39 -15.72
N ALA A 358 -3.09 22.44 -15.58
CA ALA A 358 -3.23 21.32 -14.65
C ALA A 358 -3.40 21.80 -13.19
N SER A 359 -2.66 22.85 -12.79
CA SER A 359 -2.80 23.45 -11.45
C SER A 359 -4.21 23.99 -11.21
N HIS A 360 -4.78 24.72 -12.18
CA HIS A 360 -6.14 25.24 -12.07
C HIS A 360 -7.17 24.11 -11.99
N VAL A 361 -6.99 23.02 -12.75
CA VAL A 361 -7.85 21.84 -12.67
C VAL A 361 -7.83 21.24 -11.26
N ILE A 362 -6.63 20.96 -10.74
CA ILE A 362 -6.48 20.33 -9.42
C ILE A 362 -7.01 21.21 -8.29
N ASP A 363 -6.68 22.51 -8.31
CA ASP A 363 -7.09 23.42 -7.25
C ASP A 363 -8.60 23.66 -7.20
N LYS A 364 -9.23 23.75 -8.37
CA LYS A 364 -10.66 24.07 -8.50
C LYS A 364 -11.56 22.85 -8.29
N PHE A 365 -11.20 21.69 -8.86
CA PHE A 365 -12.11 20.55 -8.94
C PHE A 365 -11.72 19.35 -8.07
N VAL A 366 -10.46 19.25 -7.62
CA VAL A 366 -9.97 18.08 -6.85
C VAL A 366 -9.80 18.42 -5.37
N ILE A 367 -8.88 19.34 -5.07
CA ILE A 367 -8.47 19.60 -3.66
C ILE A 367 -9.51 20.44 -2.93
N ARG A 368 -10.21 21.35 -3.62
CA ARG A 368 -11.14 22.33 -3.02
C ARG A 368 -10.52 23.01 -1.80
N ARG A 369 -9.51 23.86 -2.06
CA ARG A 369 -8.59 24.44 -1.05
C ARG A 369 -9.25 24.88 0.25
N GLU A 370 -10.40 25.56 0.18
CA GLU A 370 -11.16 26.01 1.35
C GLU A 370 -11.48 24.88 2.35
N LYS A 371 -11.81 23.68 1.87
CA LYS A 371 -12.09 22.52 2.72
C LYS A 371 -10.83 21.98 3.37
N VAL A 372 -9.72 21.93 2.63
CA VAL A 372 -8.43 21.45 3.16
C VAL A 372 -7.88 22.43 4.18
N GLU A 373 -7.97 23.74 3.93
CA GLU A 373 -7.59 24.77 4.89
C GLU A 373 -8.43 24.70 6.16
N ALA A 374 -9.75 24.47 6.05
CA ALA A 374 -10.61 24.25 7.21
C ALA A 374 -10.17 23.04 8.04
N ILE A 375 -9.85 21.91 7.40
CA ILE A 375 -9.34 20.70 8.08
C ILE A 375 -8.01 21.00 8.78
N LEU A 376 -7.06 21.63 8.09
CA LEU A 376 -5.75 21.95 8.65
C LEU A 376 -5.86 22.92 9.84
N ASN A 377 -6.73 23.92 9.75
CA ASN A 377 -6.98 24.85 10.86
C ASN A 377 -7.60 24.13 12.07
N SER A 378 -8.54 23.21 11.84
CA SER A 378 -9.09 22.38 12.93
C SER A 378 -8.04 21.48 13.57
N LEU A 379 -7.10 20.92 12.79
CA LEU A 379 -6.00 20.12 13.33
C LEU A 379 -5.06 20.96 14.20
N LEU A 380 -4.65 22.14 13.71
CA LEU A 380 -3.82 23.08 14.48
C LEU A 380 -4.49 23.48 15.79
N SER A 381 -5.79 23.79 15.76
CA SER A 381 -6.53 24.11 16.99
C SER A 381 -6.59 22.94 17.97
N ALA A 382 -6.73 21.70 17.48
CA ALA A 382 -6.71 20.50 18.32
C ALA A 382 -5.32 20.24 18.93
N GLU A 383 -4.25 20.43 18.16
CA GLU A 383 -2.86 20.32 18.64
C GLU A 383 -2.54 21.39 19.69
N GLU A 384 -2.99 22.63 19.48
CA GLU A 384 -2.87 23.73 20.46
C GLU A 384 -3.62 23.42 21.76
N GLU A 385 -4.84 22.88 21.66
CA GLU A 385 -5.63 22.43 22.81
C GLU A 385 -4.92 21.31 23.57
N GLU A 386 -4.37 20.31 22.86
CA GLU A 386 -3.60 19.22 23.47
C GLU A 386 -2.30 19.72 24.15
N ALA A 387 -1.61 20.67 23.52
CA ALA A 387 -0.43 21.31 24.10
C ALA A 387 -0.76 22.22 25.29
N SER A 388 -1.93 22.85 25.33
CA SER A 388 -2.42 23.58 26.52
C SER A 388 -2.74 22.60 27.65
N ASN A 389 -3.47 21.54 27.33
CA ASN A 389 -3.79 20.46 28.27
C ASN A 389 -2.53 19.87 28.92
N ARG A 390 -1.45 19.66 28.16
CA ARG A 390 -0.15 19.22 28.70
C ARG A 390 0.50 20.25 29.63
N ARG A 391 0.38 21.55 29.33
CA ARG A 391 0.91 22.63 30.20
C ARG A 391 0.15 22.76 31.52
N GLU A 392 -1.09 22.29 31.55
CA GLU A 392 -1.99 22.35 32.71
C GLU A 392 -1.98 21.04 33.53
N GLN A 393 -0.96 20.20 33.32
CA GLN A 393 -0.75 18.97 34.08
C GLN A 393 0.38 19.13 35.10
N THR A 394 0.25 18.46 36.23
CA THR A 394 1.34 18.22 37.17
C THR A 394 2.35 17.23 36.59
N ASP A 395 3.55 17.11 37.18
CA ASP A 395 4.60 16.17 36.77
C ASP A 395 4.14 14.70 36.68
N ASN A 396 3.10 14.35 37.44
CA ASN A 396 2.44 13.05 37.46
C ASN A 396 1.20 12.98 36.54
N GLY A 397 1.08 13.89 35.57
CA GLY A 397 0.09 13.86 34.48
C GLY A 397 -1.35 14.20 34.90
N ARG A 398 -1.56 14.80 36.08
CA ARG A 398 -2.90 15.17 36.56
C ARG A 398 -3.22 16.61 36.22
N PHE A 399 -4.43 16.87 35.77
CA PHE A 399 -4.90 18.22 35.44
C PHE A 399 -5.12 19.04 36.71
N ILE A 400 -4.54 20.25 36.77
CA ILE A 400 -4.71 21.18 37.89
C ILE A 400 -5.97 22.02 37.71
N CYS A 401 -6.66 22.34 38.81
CA CYS A 401 -7.68 23.38 38.80
C CYS A 401 -7.02 24.74 38.52
N GLN A 402 -7.53 25.50 37.55
CA GLN A 402 -6.91 26.78 37.18
C GLN A 402 -7.24 27.94 38.12
N PHE A 403 -8.08 27.73 39.15
CA PHE A 403 -8.47 28.81 40.05
C PHE A 403 -7.33 29.16 41.03
N PRO A 404 -6.94 30.45 41.15
CA PRO A 404 -5.85 30.86 42.04
C PRO A 404 -6.10 30.44 43.49
N GLY A 405 -5.18 29.65 44.05
CA GLY A 405 -5.27 29.15 45.43
C GLY A 405 -6.04 27.83 45.61
N CYS A 406 -6.40 27.15 44.52
CA CYS A 406 -6.98 25.81 44.58
C CYS A 406 -5.95 24.70 44.28
N ASP A 407 -5.76 23.77 45.21
CA ASP A 407 -4.79 22.67 45.07
C ASP A 407 -5.40 21.36 44.52
N LYS A 408 -6.64 21.39 44.00
CA LYS A 408 -7.30 20.16 43.53
C LYS A 408 -6.79 19.75 42.15
N THR A 409 -6.59 18.45 41.97
CA THR A 409 -6.14 17.85 40.72
C THR A 409 -7.01 16.68 40.27
N PHE A 410 -7.10 16.47 38.96
CA PHE A 410 -8.00 15.52 38.32
C PHE A 410 -7.25 14.57 37.39
N ALA A 411 -7.71 13.32 37.30
CA ALA A 411 -7.11 12.33 36.39
C ALA A 411 -7.44 12.61 34.92
N HIS A 412 -8.53 13.32 34.63
CA HIS A 412 -8.98 13.65 33.28
C HIS A 412 -9.45 15.10 33.23
N ASN A 413 -9.17 15.82 32.15
CA ASN A 413 -9.78 17.11 31.87
C ASN A 413 -11.21 16.87 31.36
N GLY A 414 -12.16 16.78 32.28
CA GLY A 414 -13.52 16.33 31.98
C GLY A 414 -14.57 17.02 32.82
N LYS A 415 -15.77 16.44 32.83
CA LYS A 415 -16.93 16.99 33.53
C LYS A 415 -16.63 17.30 35.01
N ARG A 416 -15.94 16.41 35.74
CA ARG A 416 -15.60 16.64 37.15
C ARG A 416 -14.67 17.83 37.39
N THR A 417 -13.72 18.08 36.51
CA THR A 417 -12.83 19.25 36.60
C THR A 417 -13.63 20.52 36.42
N ARG A 418 -14.46 20.58 35.37
CA ARG A 418 -15.36 21.72 35.07
C ARG A 418 -16.38 21.97 36.18
N ASP A 419 -17.01 20.93 36.70
CA ASP A 419 -17.97 21.02 37.81
C ASP A 419 -17.30 21.59 39.06
N HIS A 420 -16.04 21.22 39.33
CA HIS A 420 -15.28 21.78 40.44
C HIS A 420 -14.85 23.23 40.19
N GLU A 421 -14.35 23.55 39.01
CA GLU A 421 -13.97 24.94 38.66
C GLU A 421 -15.15 25.90 38.74
N ALA A 422 -16.35 25.42 38.34
CA ALA A 422 -17.61 26.14 38.51
C ALA A 422 -17.99 26.38 39.98
N THR A 423 -17.41 25.67 40.96
CA THR A 423 -17.63 25.97 42.39
C THR A 423 -16.84 27.18 42.89
N HIS A 424 -15.80 27.62 42.15
CA HIS A 424 -15.00 28.79 42.53
C HIS A 424 -15.57 30.10 41.99
N ASN A 425 -16.27 30.04 40.86
CA ASN A 425 -17.04 31.17 40.33
C ASN A 425 -18.47 31.09 40.87
N ALA A 426 -18.85 32.00 41.78
CA ALA A 426 -20.23 32.06 42.28
C ALA A 426 -21.22 32.19 41.11
N PRO A 427 -22.37 31.48 41.14
CA PRO A 427 -23.37 31.61 40.09
C PRO A 427 -23.99 33.02 40.18
N VAL A 428 -23.78 33.82 39.13
CA VAL A 428 -24.71 34.92 38.87
C VAL A 428 -26.00 34.27 38.40
N SER A 429 -27.05 34.43 39.20
CA SER A 429 -28.39 33.94 38.90
C SER A 429 -29.03 34.76 37.78
N ASP A 430 -29.78 34.03 36.96
CA ASP A 430 -30.91 34.44 36.14
C ASP A 430 -30.63 35.09 34.79
N GLY A 431 -30.54 34.20 33.81
CA GLY A 431 -30.94 34.41 32.43
C GLY A 431 -30.92 33.07 31.73
N GLU A 432 -32.03 32.32 31.81
CA GLU A 432 -32.31 31.21 30.89
C GLU A 432 -32.19 31.75 29.46
N SER A 433 -31.00 31.58 28.88
CA SER A 433 -30.86 31.53 27.43
C SER A 433 -30.97 30.05 27.10
N GLU A 434 -32.21 29.59 26.95
CA GLU A 434 -32.48 28.50 26.04
C GLU A 434 -31.67 28.80 24.77
N GLY A 435 -30.77 27.88 24.42
CA GLY A 435 -30.13 27.88 23.12
C GLY A 435 -31.19 27.63 22.06
N GLN A 436 -31.99 28.65 21.74
CA GLN A 436 -32.57 28.82 20.43
C GLN A 436 -31.39 28.97 19.49
N VAL A 437 -30.94 27.84 18.94
CA VAL A 437 -30.30 27.82 17.63
C VAL A 437 -31.18 28.71 16.77
N PRO A 438 -30.68 29.84 16.23
CA PRO A 438 -31.44 30.54 15.22
C PRO A 438 -31.59 29.54 14.09
N GLU A 439 -32.80 28.98 13.93
CA GLU A 439 -33.28 28.53 12.63
C GLU A 439 -33.36 29.78 11.77
N THR A 440 -32.18 30.28 11.39
CA THR A 440 -32.06 31.01 10.14
C THR A 440 -32.42 29.98 9.10
N SER A 441 -33.65 30.11 8.59
CA SER A 441 -34.07 29.65 7.28
C SER A 441 -33.25 30.35 6.18
N SER A 442 -31.92 30.34 6.35
CA SER A 442 -30.99 30.50 5.27
C SER A 442 -31.41 29.43 4.26
N LYS A 443 -31.96 29.89 3.14
CA LYS A 443 -32.19 29.04 1.99
C LYS A 443 -30.92 28.22 1.83
N ILE A 444 -31.02 26.91 2.03
CA ILE A 444 -29.92 26.00 1.74
C ILE A 444 -29.50 26.37 0.32
N PRO A 445 -28.28 26.87 0.11
CA PRO A 445 -27.85 27.28 -1.22
C PRO A 445 -28.13 26.10 -2.14
N GLU A 446 -28.79 26.36 -3.28
CA GLU A 446 -29.07 25.35 -4.29
C GLU A 446 -27.74 24.66 -4.60
N LYS A 447 -27.56 23.44 -4.06
CA LYS A 447 -26.31 22.70 -4.21
C LYS A 447 -26.32 22.17 -5.63
N ASP A 448 -25.33 22.57 -6.41
CA ASP A 448 -25.05 21.92 -7.68
C ASP A 448 -24.56 20.50 -7.39
N ASP A 449 -25.51 19.58 -7.24
CA ASP A 449 -25.27 18.19 -6.88
C ASP A 449 -24.44 17.48 -7.95
N MET A 450 -24.61 17.87 -9.22
CA MET A 450 -23.81 17.35 -10.33
C MET A 450 -22.35 17.79 -10.17
N TYR A 451 -22.10 19.10 -10.01
CA TYR A 451 -20.76 19.62 -9.79
C TYR A 451 -20.09 18.99 -8.56
N ASN A 452 -20.83 18.88 -7.45
CA ASN A 452 -20.33 18.27 -6.22
C ASN A 452 -20.01 16.78 -6.39
N TYR A 453 -20.84 16.04 -7.15
CA TYR A 453 -20.59 14.65 -7.51
C TYR A 453 -19.30 14.55 -8.33
N GLN A 454 -19.13 15.35 -9.39
CA GLN A 454 -17.95 15.31 -10.25
C GLN A 454 -16.66 15.65 -9.48
N CYS A 455 -16.69 16.68 -8.64
CA CYS A 455 -15.54 17.05 -7.81
C CYS A 455 -15.18 15.93 -6.82
N SER A 456 -16.20 15.33 -6.18
CA SER A 456 -15.97 14.23 -5.22
C SER A 456 -15.46 12.98 -5.94
N PHE A 457 -15.95 12.69 -7.15
CA PHE A 457 -15.44 11.59 -7.98
C PHE A 457 -13.96 11.82 -8.32
N LEU A 458 -13.59 13.02 -8.76
CA LEU A 458 -12.20 13.36 -9.07
C LEU A 458 -11.30 13.29 -7.83
N GLU A 459 -11.79 13.66 -6.65
CA GLU A 459 -11.06 13.52 -5.39
C GLU A 459 -10.66 12.06 -5.11
N TYR A 460 -11.61 11.12 -5.19
CA TYR A 460 -11.33 9.68 -5.10
C TYR A 460 -10.46 9.19 -6.25
N GLY A 461 -10.76 9.65 -7.46
CA GLY A 461 -10.03 9.37 -8.70
C GLY A 461 -8.54 9.64 -8.56
N MET A 462 -8.18 10.83 -8.11
CA MET A 462 -6.79 11.23 -7.98
C MET A 462 -6.06 10.47 -6.86
N ILE A 463 -6.73 10.11 -5.76
CA ILE A 463 -6.14 9.26 -4.71
C ILE A 463 -5.80 7.87 -5.27
N ILE A 464 -6.75 7.25 -5.98
CA ILE A 464 -6.60 5.93 -6.61
C ILE A 464 -5.49 5.96 -7.67
N LEU A 465 -5.56 6.93 -8.59
CA LEU A 465 -4.58 7.10 -9.66
C LEU A 465 -3.18 7.27 -9.07
N ASN A 466 -3.01 8.14 -8.07
CA ASN A 466 -1.71 8.39 -7.47
C ASN A 466 -1.14 7.17 -6.74
N PHE A 467 -1.99 6.39 -6.05
CA PHE A 467 -1.58 5.16 -5.36
C PHE A 467 -1.06 4.12 -6.37
N PHE A 468 -1.84 3.83 -7.41
CA PHE A 468 -1.43 2.84 -8.41
C PHE A 468 -0.29 3.31 -9.31
N ASP A 469 -0.21 4.61 -9.61
CA ASP A 469 0.94 5.19 -10.29
C ASP A 469 2.21 5.07 -9.42
N ALA A 470 2.11 5.29 -8.11
CA ALA A 470 3.22 5.09 -7.17
C ALA A 470 3.73 3.66 -7.17
N ILE A 471 2.80 2.69 -7.18
CA ILE A 471 3.14 1.27 -7.33
C ILE A 471 3.89 1.03 -8.63
N LYS A 472 3.40 1.53 -9.78
CA LYS A 472 4.05 1.35 -11.10
C LYS A 472 5.47 1.91 -11.14
N GLU A 473 5.71 3.05 -10.49
CA GLU A 473 7.04 3.67 -10.39
C GLU A 473 7.94 2.99 -9.34
N GLY A 474 7.38 2.22 -8.39
CA GLY A 474 8.13 1.74 -7.23
C GLY A 474 8.42 2.85 -6.20
N ASP A 475 7.58 3.88 -6.14
CA ASP A 475 7.75 5.02 -5.24
C ASP A 475 7.10 4.75 -3.87
N GLY A 476 7.85 4.05 -3.01
CA GLY A 476 7.42 3.66 -1.66
C GLY A 476 6.94 4.82 -0.78
N LYS A 477 7.61 5.98 -0.84
CA LYS A 477 7.17 7.18 -0.10
C LYS A 477 5.81 7.69 -0.58
N ARG A 478 5.55 7.64 -1.89
CA ARG A 478 4.26 8.04 -2.46
C ARG A 478 3.16 7.02 -2.16
N ILE A 479 3.48 5.72 -2.10
CA ILE A 479 2.56 4.67 -1.64
C ILE A 479 2.13 4.95 -0.20
N LEU A 480 3.09 5.11 0.72
CA LEU A 480 2.82 5.38 2.14
C LEU A 480 2.00 6.67 2.34
N ARG A 481 2.35 7.74 1.62
CA ARG A 481 1.57 8.99 1.64
C ARG A 481 0.15 8.75 1.15
N SER A 482 -0.05 8.04 0.05
CA SER A 482 -1.39 7.67 -0.43
C SER A 482 -2.19 6.91 0.64
N SER A 483 -1.58 5.99 1.37
CA SER A 483 -2.25 5.28 2.48
C SER A 483 -2.73 6.21 3.59
N LYS A 484 -1.96 7.25 3.95
CA LYS A 484 -2.42 8.29 4.89
C LYS A 484 -3.65 9.04 4.37
N PHE A 485 -3.70 9.36 3.08
CA PHE A 485 -4.87 10.00 2.47
C PHE A 485 -6.07 9.07 2.36
N GLN A 486 -5.85 7.76 2.19
CA GLN A 486 -6.92 6.77 2.12
C GLN A 486 -7.53 6.46 3.51
N LEU A 487 -6.72 6.54 4.57
CA LEU A 487 -7.08 6.16 5.93
C LEU A 487 -8.41 6.79 6.43
N PRO A 488 -8.66 8.11 6.32
CA PRO A 488 -9.94 8.70 6.75
C PRO A 488 -11.17 8.12 6.02
N TYR A 489 -11.06 7.81 4.73
CA TYR A 489 -12.15 7.23 3.96
C TYR A 489 -12.41 5.78 4.37
N LEU A 490 -11.34 4.98 4.55
CA LEU A 490 -11.45 3.61 5.05
C LEU A 490 -12.05 3.57 6.45
N ARG A 491 -11.66 4.51 7.32
CA ARG A 491 -12.20 4.62 8.68
C ARG A 491 -13.68 5.01 8.70
N LYS A 492 -14.09 5.86 7.76
CA LYS A 492 -15.48 6.34 7.63
C LYS A 492 -16.41 5.27 7.04
N ASP A 493 -15.91 4.41 6.15
CA ASP A 493 -16.68 3.30 5.60
C ASP A 493 -16.80 2.14 6.61
N PRO A 494 -18.02 1.79 7.07
CA PRO A 494 -18.19 0.75 8.10
C PRO A 494 -17.65 -0.63 7.69
N GLY A 495 -17.61 -0.93 6.39
CA GLY A 495 -17.10 -2.21 5.87
C GLY A 495 -15.59 -2.22 5.64
N SER A 496 -14.87 -1.16 5.99
CA SER A 496 -13.43 -1.00 5.69
C SER A 496 -12.59 -0.69 6.92
N THR A 497 -13.17 -0.78 8.12
CA THR A 497 -12.50 -0.49 9.39
C THR A 497 -11.26 -1.35 9.63
N LYS A 498 -11.28 -2.63 9.24
CA LYS A 498 -10.11 -3.51 9.33
C LYS A 498 -8.96 -3.04 8.45
N TYR A 499 -9.24 -2.68 7.20
CA TYR A 499 -8.23 -2.07 6.32
C TYR A 499 -7.73 -0.71 6.83
N ALA A 500 -8.59 0.07 7.50
CA ALA A 500 -8.14 1.29 8.18
C ALA A 500 -7.17 0.98 9.33
N LEU A 501 -7.44 -0.08 10.11
CA LEU A 501 -6.55 -0.55 11.17
C LEU A 501 -5.21 -1.00 10.61
N GLU A 502 -5.19 -1.81 9.54
CA GLU A 502 -3.92 -2.27 8.95
C GLU A 502 -3.12 -1.15 8.28
N ALA A 503 -3.80 -0.20 7.63
CA ALA A 503 -3.13 1.00 7.11
C ALA A 503 -2.50 1.81 8.24
N LEU A 504 -3.18 1.93 9.38
CA LEU A 504 -2.64 2.58 10.57
C LEU A 504 -1.50 1.77 11.21
N GLY A 505 -1.61 0.44 11.27
CA GLY A 505 -0.58 -0.46 11.74
C GLY A 505 0.70 -0.35 10.92
N MET A 506 0.59 -0.27 9.59
CA MET A 506 1.73 0.01 8.70
C MET A 506 2.38 1.37 9.00
N LEU A 507 1.60 2.40 9.30
CA LEU A 507 2.14 3.72 9.65
C LEU A 507 2.88 3.68 11.00
N PHE A 508 2.33 2.99 12.02
CA PHE A 508 3.02 2.79 13.29
C PHE A 508 4.31 1.98 13.12
N GLN A 509 4.31 0.96 12.25
CA GLN A 509 5.52 0.23 11.91
C GLN A 509 6.62 1.15 11.37
N VAL A 510 6.28 2.03 10.43
CA VAL A 510 7.25 2.96 9.85
C VAL A 510 7.75 4.00 10.85
N TYR A 511 6.86 4.56 11.68
CA TYR A 511 7.20 5.73 12.50
C TYR A 511 7.62 5.41 13.93
N GLY A 512 7.32 4.21 14.45
CA GLY A 512 7.55 3.91 15.86
C GLY A 512 7.93 2.47 16.19
N LEU A 513 7.50 1.46 15.44
CA LEU A 513 7.69 0.06 15.87
C LEU A 513 8.91 -0.62 15.23
N LEU A 514 9.26 -0.28 14.00
CA LEU A 514 10.41 -0.87 13.30
C LEU A 514 11.66 -0.01 13.46
N SER A 515 12.82 -0.66 13.38
CA SER A 515 14.10 0.04 13.30
C SER A 515 14.18 0.89 12.02
N PRO A 516 15.02 1.95 11.98
CA PRO A 516 15.21 2.76 10.78
C PRO A 516 15.51 1.93 9.52
N LYS A 517 16.32 0.88 9.65
CA LYS A 517 16.60 -0.08 8.57
C LYS A 517 15.34 -0.80 8.11
N ALA A 518 14.59 -1.43 9.03
CA ALA A 518 13.41 -2.22 8.69
C ALA A 518 12.27 -1.35 8.14
N ALA A 519 12.04 -0.16 8.71
CA ALA A 519 11.09 0.81 8.18
C ALA A 519 11.44 1.24 6.76
N HIS A 520 12.73 1.46 6.46
CA HIS A 520 13.19 1.77 5.12
C HIS A 520 12.90 0.64 4.12
N GLU A 521 13.16 -0.60 4.52
CA GLU A 521 12.90 -1.78 3.69
C GLU A 521 11.41 -2.02 3.48
N LEU A 522 10.57 -1.79 4.50
CA LEU A 522 9.11 -1.79 4.39
C LEU A 522 8.62 -0.73 3.39
N ILE A 523 9.14 0.50 3.43
CA ILE A 523 8.71 1.57 2.53
C ILE A 523 9.02 1.21 1.07
N TRP A 524 10.23 0.76 0.77
CA TRP A 524 10.72 0.74 -0.61
C TRP A 524 10.59 -0.60 -1.34
N ASN A 525 10.49 -1.73 -0.63
CA ASN A 525 10.47 -3.06 -1.25
C ASN A 525 9.06 -3.68 -1.29
N ARG A 526 8.02 -2.86 -1.56
CA ARG A 526 6.60 -3.29 -1.60
C ARG A 526 6.11 -3.77 -2.96
N SER A 527 6.98 -3.72 -3.97
CA SER A 527 6.63 -4.06 -5.35
C SER A 527 7.76 -4.80 -6.05
N ALA A 528 7.41 -5.54 -7.10
CA ALA A 528 8.34 -6.26 -7.94
C ALA A 528 8.21 -5.83 -9.41
N LEU A 529 9.31 -5.85 -10.15
CA LEU A 529 9.32 -5.63 -11.60
C LEU A 529 9.71 -6.92 -12.32
N LEU A 530 8.82 -7.43 -13.16
CA LEU A 530 9.12 -8.55 -14.06
C LEU A 530 9.32 -8.08 -15.50
N THR A 531 8.31 -7.38 -16.01
CA THR A 531 8.24 -6.81 -17.36
C THR A 531 7.34 -5.58 -17.32
N GLY A 532 7.67 -4.53 -18.07
CA GLY A 532 6.85 -3.31 -18.12
C GLY A 532 7.04 -2.41 -16.90
N HIS A 533 6.13 -2.47 -15.94
CA HIS A 533 6.13 -1.64 -14.73
C HIS A 533 6.08 -2.49 -13.46
N ASN A 534 6.37 -1.86 -12.32
CA ASN A 534 6.28 -2.52 -11.02
C ASN A 534 4.83 -2.94 -10.71
N ILE A 535 4.68 -4.06 -10.01
CA ILE A 535 3.40 -4.60 -9.54
C ILE A 535 3.49 -4.91 -8.03
N PRO A 536 2.36 -4.90 -7.30
CA PRO A 536 2.32 -5.33 -5.90
C PRO A 536 2.78 -6.77 -5.73
N LEU A 537 3.36 -7.07 -4.56
CA LEU A 537 3.87 -8.40 -4.24
C LEU A 537 2.78 -9.47 -4.14
N ASP A 538 1.62 -9.15 -3.58
CA ASP A 538 0.46 -10.05 -3.53
C ASP A 538 -0.12 -10.34 -4.92
N LEU A 539 -0.18 -9.35 -5.81
CA LEU A 539 -0.56 -9.59 -7.21
C LEU A 539 0.44 -10.50 -7.94
N LEU A 540 1.72 -10.40 -7.63
CA LEU A 540 2.72 -11.31 -8.17
C LEU A 540 2.49 -12.75 -7.68
N LEU A 541 2.17 -12.94 -6.39
CA LEU A 541 1.83 -14.25 -5.84
C LEU A 541 0.55 -14.82 -6.47
N GLU A 542 -0.43 -13.97 -6.80
CA GLU A 542 -1.66 -14.35 -7.50
C GLU A 542 -1.40 -14.95 -8.90
N PHE A 543 -0.29 -14.61 -9.56
CA PHE A 543 0.08 -15.27 -10.82
C PHE A 543 0.50 -16.72 -10.61
N PHE A 544 1.25 -17.01 -9.54
CA PHE A 544 1.51 -18.39 -9.12
C PHE A 544 0.21 -19.07 -8.69
N ASN A 545 -0.73 -18.32 -8.10
CA ASN A 545 -2.04 -18.85 -7.74
C ASN A 545 -2.79 -19.45 -8.89
N ARG A 546 -2.98 -18.63 -9.92
CA ARG A 546 -3.70 -19.04 -11.10
C ARG A 546 -3.09 -20.28 -11.75
N LEU A 547 -1.76 -20.36 -11.79
CA LEU A 547 -1.06 -21.53 -12.32
C LEU A 547 -1.31 -22.79 -11.48
N LEU A 548 -1.16 -22.69 -10.15
CA LEU A 548 -1.36 -23.82 -9.24
C LEU A 548 -2.82 -24.27 -9.18
N LYS A 549 -3.80 -23.36 -9.29
CA LYS A 549 -5.23 -23.70 -9.45
C LYS A 549 -5.55 -24.39 -10.77
N GLU A 550 -4.66 -24.34 -11.75
CA GLU A 550 -4.81 -25.12 -12.97
C GLU A 550 -4.22 -26.52 -12.82
N VAL A 551 -3.11 -26.64 -12.09
CA VAL A 551 -2.51 -27.93 -11.70
C VAL A 551 -3.45 -28.71 -10.79
N GLU A 552 -3.96 -28.08 -9.73
CA GLU A 552 -4.90 -28.66 -8.77
C GLU A 552 -6.12 -29.25 -9.49
N ARG A 553 -6.78 -28.46 -10.34
CA ARG A 553 -7.92 -28.94 -11.16
C ARG A 553 -7.58 -30.11 -12.08
N LYS A 554 -6.32 -30.22 -12.54
CA LYS A 554 -5.83 -31.33 -13.38
C LYS A 554 -5.45 -32.57 -12.57
N LEU A 555 -5.18 -32.44 -11.28
CA LEU A 555 -4.91 -33.57 -10.38
C LEU A 555 -6.17 -34.39 -10.06
N GLY A 556 -7.36 -33.80 -10.19
CA GLY A 556 -8.64 -34.47 -9.91
C GLY A 556 -8.65 -35.03 -8.49
N HIS A 557 -8.93 -36.32 -8.32
CA HIS A 557 -8.97 -36.96 -7.00
C HIS A 557 -7.68 -36.85 -6.16
N ASN A 558 -6.53 -36.50 -6.78
CA ASN A 558 -5.25 -36.29 -6.09
C ASN A 558 -5.00 -34.82 -5.69
N GLU A 559 -5.96 -33.92 -5.86
CA GLU A 559 -5.85 -32.49 -5.54
C GLU A 559 -5.53 -32.20 -4.07
N THR A 560 -5.82 -33.12 -3.14
CA THR A 560 -5.45 -33.02 -1.73
C THR A 560 -4.11 -33.68 -1.37
N ASN A 561 -3.44 -34.31 -2.34
CA ASN A 561 -2.18 -35.00 -2.09
C ASN A 561 -1.00 -34.01 -2.04
N HIS A 562 -0.53 -33.72 -0.84
CA HIS A 562 0.58 -32.78 -0.60
C HIS A 562 1.82 -33.12 -1.44
N LYS A 563 2.23 -34.38 -1.50
CA LYS A 563 3.41 -34.81 -2.29
C LYS A 563 3.24 -34.56 -3.78
N ALA A 564 2.03 -34.74 -4.31
CA ALA A 564 1.75 -34.47 -5.70
C ALA A 564 1.89 -32.98 -5.99
N ILE A 565 1.30 -32.13 -5.14
CA ILE A 565 1.37 -30.68 -5.28
C ILE A 565 2.79 -30.17 -5.11
N ASP A 566 3.52 -30.61 -4.10
CA ASP A 566 4.93 -30.27 -3.90
C ASP A 566 5.74 -30.60 -5.14
N HIS A 567 5.55 -31.77 -5.75
CA HIS A 567 6.24 -32.13 -6.99
C HIS A 567 5.97 -31.10 -8.11
N TYR A 568 4.73 -30.63 -8.25
CA TYR A 568 4.42 -29.56 -9.20
C TYR A 568 5.02 -28.22 -8.79
N CYS A 569 4.97 -27.83 -7.50
CA CYS A 569 5.58 -26.59 -7.03
C CYS A 569 7.09 -26.55 -7.35
N HIS A 570 7.81 -27.65 -7.15
CA HIS A 570 9.22 -27.77 -7.54
C HIS A 570 9.43 -27.76 -9.07
N ALA A 571 8.42 -28.17 -9.83
CA ALA A 571 8.45 -28.20 -11.30
C ALA A 571 7.85 -26.95 -11.96
N VAL A 572 7.22 -26.03 -11.21
CA VAL A 572 6.51 -24.86 -11.77
C VAL A 572 7.44 -24.03 -12.65
N ASP A 573 8.68 -23.81 -12.20
CA ASP A 573 9.66 -23.03 -12.94
C ASP A 573 10.13 -23.74 -14.23
N ILE A 574 10.34 -25.07 -14.16
CA ILE A 574 10.75 -25.90 -15.31
C ILE A 574 9.63 -25.97 -16.33
N THR A 575 8.40 -26.23 -15.86
CA THR A 575 7.21 -26.37 -16.69
C THR A 575 6.91 -25.08 -17.41
N LYS A 576 7.03 -23.94 -16.72
CA LYS A 576 6.87 -22.62 -17.32
C LYS A 576 7.94 -22.35 -18.38
N SER A 577 9.22 -22.58 -18.07
CA SER A 577 10.30 -22.42 -19.07
C SER A 577 10.12 -23.31 -20.30
N ALA A 578 9.56 -24.50 -20.14
CA ALA A 578 9.24 -25.41 -21.24
C ALA A 578 8.06 -24.87 -22.08
N LEU A 579 6.98 -24.41 -21.44
CA LEU A 579 5.84 -23.80 -22.11
C LEU A 579 6.25 -22.53 -22.89
N ASP A 580 7.10 -21.70 -22.31
CA ASP A 580 7.56 -20.46 -22.93
C ASP A 580 8.49 -20.70 -24.12
N SER A 581 9.29 -21.78 -24.05
CA SER A 581 10.13 -22.21 -25.17
C SER A 581 9.27 -22.83 -26.28
N PHE A 582 8.29 -23.66 -25.91
CA PHE A 582 7.31 -24.21 -26.83
C PHE A 582 6.51 -23.11 -27.54
N ASP A 583 5.99 -22.12 -26.82
CA ASP A 583 5.23 -21.00 -27.40
C ASP A 583 6.10 -20.16 -28.34
N ARG A 584 7.37 -19.91 -27.99
CA ARG A 584 8.33 -19.23 -28.88
C ARG A 584 8.60 -20.05 -30.15
N GLU A 585 8.78 -21.36 -30.02
CA GLU A 585 9.01 -22.25 -31.17
C GLU A 585 7.75 -22.39 -32.05
N CYS A 586 6.56 -22.45 -31.45
CA CYS A 586 5.28 -22.52 -32.16
C CYS A 586 4.86 -21.18 -32.79
N CYS A 587 5.32 -20.04 -32.26
CA CYS A 587 5.08 -18.72 -32.85
C CYS A 587 5.95 -18.42 -34.10
N ILE A 588 6.85 -19.33 -34.51
CA ILE A 588 7.56 -19.27 -35.80
C ILE A 588 6.67 -19.72 -36.98
N ILE A 589 5.46 -20.21 -36.72
CA ILE A 589 4.48 -20.54 -37.75
C ILE A 589 3.29 -19.58 -37.67
N ARG A 590 3.46 -18.34 -38.16
CA ARG A 590 2.39 -17.52 -38.76
C ARG A 590 2.92 -16.37 -39.58
#